data_AF-A0A954MSQ2-F1
#
_entry.id   AF-A0A954MSQ2-F1
#
_cell.length_a   1.000
_cell.length_b   1.000
_cell.length_c   1.000
_cell.angle_alpha   90.00
_cell.angle_beta   90.00
_cell.angle_gamma   90.00
#
_symmetry.space_group_name_H-M   'P 1'
#
loop_
_entity.id
_entity.type
_entity.pdbx_description
1 polymer ?
#
loop_
_entity_poly.entity_id
_entity_poly.type
_entity_poly.pdbx_seq_one_letter_code
_entity_poly.pdbx_strand_id
1 'polypeptide(L)'
;DRLGDMDLILIDTAGRSPRDAERIRELTELLHHGEIHEIQLVLSLVSGKRSLMNTIERFAPAGVTSVILSKLDEAPDLSNIVHIARHAPWPLTYVTTGQDVPDDFAVARKSQLAKLILGLESMGILEGAV
;
A
#
# COMPACT_ATOMS: atom_id res chain seq x y z
N ASP A 1 0.02 -17.09 24.92
CA ASP A 1 0.14 -18.35 24.18
C ASP A 1 -0.92 -18.59 23.08
N ARG A 2 -1.82 -17.65 22.72
CA ARG A 2 -2.84 -17.88 21.67
C ARG A 2 -2.41 -17.57 20.22
N LEU A 3 -1.24 -16.95 20.04
CA LEU A 3 -0.73 -16.54 18.72
C LEU A 3 0.52 -17.34 18.30
N GLY A 4 1.10 -18.13 19.20
CA GLY A 4 2.38 -18.83 18.95
C GLY A 4 2.30 -19.95 17.91
N ASP A 5 1.10 -20.48 17.65
CA ASP A 5 0.86 -21.56 16.68
C ASP A 5 0.34 -21.05 15.33
N MET A 6 0.29 -19.72 15.10
CA MET A 6 -0.20 -19.14 13.84
C MET A 6 0.94 -18.99 12.84
N ASP A 7 0.72 -19.45 11.60
CA ASP A 7 1.68 -19.27 10.50
C ASP A 7 1.76 -17.82 10.01
N LEU A 8 0.67 -17.05 10.17
CA LEU A 8 0.54 -15.65 9.75
C LEU A 8 -0.29 -14.87 10.76
N ILE A 9 0.22 -13.72 11.18
CA ILE A 9 -0.48 -12.76 12.04
C ILE A 9 -0.52 -11.43 11.30
N LEU A 10 -1.74 -10.97 10.99
CA LEU A 10 -1.96 -9.64 10.42
C LEU A 10 -2.27 -8.65 11.55
N ILE A 11 -1.53 -7.55 11.58
CA ILE A 11 -1.69 -6.49 12.58
C ILE A 11 -2.25 -5.26 11.88
N ASP A 12 -3.50 -4.91 12.18
CA ASP A 12 -4.09 -3.64 11.73
C ASP A 12 -3.69 -2.51 12.69
N THR A 13 -3.39 -1.34 12.13
CA THR A 13 -2.94 -0.18 12.90
C THR A 13 -3.86 1.00 12.65
N ALA A 14 -4.11 1.80 13.68
CA ALA A 14 -4.86 3.04 13.51
C ALA A 14 -4.13 3.98 12.54
N GLY A 15 -4.84 4.45 11.51
CA GLY A 15 -4.29 5.38 10.52
C GLY A 15 -3.77 6.66 11.17
N ARG A 16 -2.55 7.08 10.81
CA ARG A 16 -1.91 8.31 11.30
C ARG A 16 -1.80 9.34 10.19
N SER A 17 -2.02 10.60 10.54
CA SER A 17 -1.79 11.71 9.64
C SER A 17 -0.29 11.84 9.35
N PRO A 18 0.14 11.96 8.08
CA PRO A 18 1.52 12.28 7.73
C PRO A 18 2.06 13.60 8.32
N ARG A 19 1.17 14.44 8.86
CA ARG A 19 1.51 15.71 9.51
C ARG A 19 1.78 15.55 11.00
N ASP A 20 1.41 14.43 11.60
CA ASP A 20 1.55 14.17 13.02
C ASP A 20 2.84 13.37 13.29
N ALA A 21 3.94 14.11 13.36
CA ALA A 21 5.26 13.50 13.54
C ALA A 21 5.40 12.78 14.89
N GLU A 22 4.65 13.18 15.92
CA GLU A 22 4.69 12.52 17.22
C GLU A 22 4.03 11.15 17.18
N ARG A 23 2.81 11.07 16.62
CA ARG A 23 2.13 9.78 16.46
C ARG A 23 2.85 8.82 15.52
N ILE A 24 3.54 9.34 14.50
CA ILE A 24 4.38 8.50 13.63
C ILE A 24 5.59 7.95 14.40
N ARG A 25 6.20 8.75 15.29
CA ARG A 25 7.29 8.25 16.14
C ARG A 25 6.80 7.17 17.10
N GLU A 26 5.68 7.38 17.78
CA GLU A 26 5.06 6.36 18.64
C GLU A 26 4.81 5.05 17.88
N LEU A 27 4.23 5.14 16.67
CA LEU A 27 4.00 3.98 15.81
C LEU A 27 5.32 3.31 15.40
N THR A 28 6.33 4.08 15.01
CA THR A 28 7.65 3.58 14.61
C THR A 28 8.32 2.82 15.74
N GLU A 29 8.26 3.36 16.96
CA GLU A 29 8.78 2.68 18.14
C GLU A 29 8.05 1.36 18.37
N LEU A 30 6.71 1.34 18.34
CA LEU A 30 5.95 0.10 18.50
C LEU A 30 6.31 -0.97 17.46
N LEU A 31 6.48 -0.57 16.19
CA LEU A 31 6.82 -1.49 15.11
C LEU A 31 8.25 -2.04 15.24
N HIS A 32 9.20 -1.24 15.74
CA HIS A 32 10.59 -1.68 15.92
C HIS A 32 10.81 -2.60 17.12
N HIS A 33 9.93 -2.61 18.12
CA HIS A 33 10.06 -3.48 19.29
C HIS A 33 9.53 -4.91 19.05
N GLY A 34 8.79 -5.14 17.96
CA GLY A 34 8.25 -6.45 17.60
C GLY A 34 9.13 -7.21 16.61
N GLU A 35 9.00 -8.54 16.59
CA GLU A 35 9.51 -9.40 15.52
C GLU A 35 8.57 -9.30 14.29
N ILE A 36 8.49 -8.10 13.69
CA ILE A 36 7.65 -7.84 12.52
C ILE A 36 8.45 -8.11 11.24
N HIS A 37 7.94 -9.03 10.43
CA HIS A 37 8.59 -9.46 9.18
C HIS A 37 8.27 -8.54 7.99
N GLU A 38 7.06 -7.97 7.95
CA GLU A 38 6.59 -7.11 6.86
C GLU A 38 5.80 -5.91 7.40
N ILE A 39 6.11 -4.71 6.89
CA ILE A 39 5.40 -3.46 7.19
C ILE A 39 4.92 -2.86 5.89
N GLN A 40 3.61 -2.94 5.64
CA GLN A 40 2.99 -2.54 4.38
C GLN A 40 2.40 -1.13 4.50
N LEU A 41 2.92 -0.18 3.71
CA LEU A 41 2.35 1.17 3.63
C LEU A 41 1.19 1.19 2.64
N VAL A 42 -0.03 1.44 3.12
CA VAL A 42 -1.22 1.54 2.27
C VAL A 42 -1.39 2.98 1.77
N LEU A 43 -1.40 3.16 0.46
CA LEU A 43 -1.53 4.45 -0.20
C LEU A 43 -2.81 4.49 -1.05
N SER A 44 -3.67 5.46 -0.79
CA SER A 44 -4.90 5.64 -1.56
C SER A 44 -4.65 6.42 -2.86
N LEU A 45 -5.01 5.85 -4.00
CA LEU A 45 -4.77 6.44 -5.32
C LEU A 45 -5.63 7.68 -5.62
N VAL A 46 -6.70 7.90 -4.87
CA VAL A 46 -7.50 9.15 -4.95
C VAL A 46 -6.81 10.34 -4.28
N SER A 47 -5.74 10.11 -3.51
CA SER A 47 -5.01 11.16 -2.82
C SER A 47 -4.23 12.04 -3.80
N GLY A 48 -4.11 13.34 -3.50
CA GLY A 48 -3.26 14.23 -4.28
C GLY A 48 -1.79 13.83 -4.19
N LYS A 49 -1.06 13.90 -5.31
CA LYS A 49 0.38 13.58 -5.43
C LYS A 49 1.23 14.10 -4.27
N ARG A 50 1.08 15.37 -3.88
CA ARG A 50 1.87 15.98 -2.79
C ARG A 50 1.63 15.27 -1.45
N SER A 51 0.39 14.87 -1.20
CA SER A 51 0.05 14.10 0.01
C SER A 51 0.72 12.73 -0.02
N LEU A 52 0.65 12.02 -1.15
CA LEU A 52 1.28 10.72 -1.33
C LEU A 52 2.80 10.78 -1.10
N MET A 53 3.50 11.75 -1.71
CA MET A 53 4.95 11.89 -1.53
C MET A 53 5.31 12.21 -0.08
N ASN A 54 4.56 13.11 0.57
CA ASN A 54 4.78 13.41 1.98
C ASN A 54 4.48 12.19 2.87
N THR A 55 3.47 11.37 2.56
CA THR A 55 3.23 10.11 3.28
C THR A 55 4.41 9.15 3.15
N ILE A 56 4.91 8.93 1.93
CA ILE A 56 6.07 8.07 1.66
C ILE A 56 7.27 8.52 2.50
N GLU A 57 7.61 9.81 2.45
CA GLU A 57 8.76 10.36 3.19
C GLU A 57 8.58 10.24 4.71
N ARG A 58 7.38 10.56 5.22
CA ARG A 58 7.12 10.62 6.66
C ARG A 58 7.05 9.26 7.32
N PHE A 59 6.58 8.25 6.61
CA PHE A 59 6.48 6.88 7.11
C PHE A 59 7.71 6.03 6.82
N ALA A 60 8.68 6.51 6.02
CA ALA A 60 9.92 5.78 5.76
C ALA A 60 10.66 5.32 7.03
N PRO A 61 10.76 6.12 8.12
CA PRO A 61 11.41 5.68 9.35
C PRO A 61 10.73 4.53 10.07
N ALA A 62 9.46 4.22 9.74
CA ALA A 62 8.69 3.14 10.36
C ALA A 62 9.10 1.73 9.89
N GLY A 63 10.14 1.61 9.04
CA GLY A 63 10.62 0.32 8.56
C GLY A 63 9.76 -0.30 7.45
N VAL A 64 9.06 0.52 6.66
CA VAL A 64 8.22 0.06 5.54
C VAL A 64 9.01 -0.89 4.63
N THR A 65 8.39 -1.99 4.23
CA THR A 65 8.98 -3.02 3.37
C THR A 65 8.28 -3.13 2.01
N SER A 66 7.00 -2.77 1.94
CA SER A 66 6.22 -2.80 0.70
C SER A 66 5.08 -1.77 0.71
N VAL A 67 4.48 -1.55 -0.46
CA VAL A 67 3.37 -0.62 -0.64
C VAL A 67 2.16 -1.33 -1.24
N ILE A 68 1.00 -1.06 -0.66
CA ILE A 68 -0.30 -1.44 -1.21
C ILE A 68 -0.95 -0.18 -1.81
N LEU A 69 -1.45 -0.28 -3.03
CA LEU A 69 -2.21 0.79 -3.68
C LEU A 69 -3.71 0.51 -3.50
N SER A 70 -4.44 1.36 -2.78
CA SER A 70 -5.89 1.17 -2.61
C SER A 70 -6.70 2.11 -3.50
N LYS A 71 -7.95 1.70 -3.75
CA LYS A 71 -8.97 2.49 -4.46
C LYS A 71 -8.55 2.84 -5.90
N LEU A 72 -8.06 1.84 -6.63
CA LEU A 72 -7.68 2.01 -8.04
C LEU A 72 -8.91 2.38 -8.91
N ASP A 73 -10.07 1.84 -8.58
CA ASP A 73 -11.37 2.05 -9.23
C ASP A 73 -11.92 3.46 -9.04
N GLU A 74 -11.62 4.08 -7.90
CA GLU A 74 -12.02 5.45 -7.59
C GLU A 74 -11.02 6.50 -8.12
N ALA A 75 -9.83 6.08 -8.58
CA ALA A 75 -8.75 6.98 -8.97
C ALA A 75 -9.14 7.82 -10.20
N PRO A 76 -8.98 9.16 -10.16
CA PRO A 76 -9.32 10.02 -11.29
C PRO A 76 -8.44 9.78 -12.51
N ASP A 77 -7.20 9.33 -12.28
CA ASP A 77 -6.25 8.89 -13.30
C ASP A 77 -5.19 7.95 -12.67
N LEU A 78 -4.32 7.40 -13.50
CA LEU A 78 -3.29 6.43 -13.11
C LEU A 78 -1.90 7.07 -12.90
N SER A 79 -1.80 8.40 -12.93
CA SER A 79 -0.52 9.12 -12.81
C SER A 79 0.14 8.91 -11.44
N ASN A 80 -0.67 8.74 -10.40
CA ASN A 80 -0.21 8.47 -9.05
C ASN A 80 0.57 7.15 -8.96
N ILE A 81 0.20 6.13 -9.73
CA ILE A 81 0.94 4.86 -9.78
C ILE A 81 2.37 5.11 -10.27
N VAL A 82 2.53 5.90 -11.33
CA VAL A 82 3.84 6.28 -11.88
C VAL A 82 4.65 7.11 -10.88
N HIS A 83 4.00 8.04 -10.16
CA HIS A 83 4.66 8.84 -9.14
C HIS A 83 5.15 7.99 -7.98
N ILE A 84 4.32 7.10 -7.44
CA ILE A 84 4.68 6.21 -6.35
C ILE A 84 5.80 5.27 -6.80
N ALA A 85 5.67 4.62 -7.96
CA ALA A 85 6.69 3.71 -8.49
C ALA A 85 8.08 4.36 -8.70
N ARG A 86 8.13 5.69 -8.86
CA ARG A 86 9.38 6.45 -9.02
C ARG A 86 9.98 6.95 -7.71
N HIS A 87 9.19 7.16 -6.66
CA HIS A 87 9.65 7.82 -5.43
C HIS A 87 9.62 6.90 -4.20
N ALA A 88 8.73 5.91 -4.16
CA ALA A 88 8.74 4.90 -3.13
C ALA A 88 9.96 4.00 -3.37
N PRO A 89 10.86 3.82 -2.37
CA PRO A 89 11.99 2.89 -2.50
C PRO A 89 11.58 1.42 -2.35
N TRP A 90 10.28 1.15 -2.13
CA TRP A 90 9.75 -0.17 -1.81
C TRP A 90 8.95 -0.78 -2.98
N PRO A 91 8.89 -2.11 -3.10
CA PRO A 91 8.05 -2.77 -4.08
C PRO A 91 6.57 -2.47 -3.86
N LEU A 92 5.83 -2.35 -4.96
CA LEU A 92 4.37 -2.40 -4.97
C LEU A 92 3.97 -3.88 -4.92
N THR A 93 3.24 -4.31 -3.89
CA THR A 93 2.91 -5.73 -3.67
C THR A 93 1.47 -6.03 -4.03
N TYR A 94 0.53 -5.16 -3.65
CA TYR A 94 -0.89 -5.36 -3.89
C TYR A 94 -1.60 -4.10 -4.36
N VAL A 95 -2.74 -4.30 -5.01
CA VAL A 95 -3.67 -3.26 -5.42
C VAL A 95 -5.10 -3.65 -5.05
N THR A 96 -5.93 -2.68 -4.67
CA THR A 96 -7.37 -2.91 -4.44
C THR A 96 -8.21 -2.18 -5.48
N THR A 97 -9.29 -2.83 -5.94
CA THR A 97 -10.14 -2.39 -7.05
C THR A 97 -11.61 -2.20 -6.68
N GLY A 98 -11.95 -2.31 -5.40
CA GLY A 98 -13.32 -2.17 -4.92
C GLY A 98 -13.45 -2.49 -3.43
N GLN A 99 -14.61 -3.00 -3.04
CA GLN A 99 -15.00 -3.22 -1.64
C GLN A 99 -15.28 -4.70 -1.32
N ASP A 100 -15.33 -5.57 -2.32
CA ASP A 100 -15.66 -6.99 -2.14
C ASP A 100 -14.44 -7.78 -1.65
N VAL A 101 -14.61 -8.49 -0.54
CA VAL A 101 -13.54 -9.30 0.07
C VAL A 101 -13.80 -10.78 -0.19
N PRO A 102 -12.83 -11.55 -0.72
CA PRO A 102 -11.45 -11.16 -1.06
C PRO A 102 -11.25 -10.67 -2.52
N ASP A 103 -12.32 -10.62 -3.31
CA ASP A 103 -12.27 -10.54 -4.77
C ASP A 103 -11.59 -9.26 -5.30
N ASP A 104 -11.73 -8.14 -4.59
CA ASP A 104 -11.15 -6.84 -4.98
C ASP A 104 -9.72 -6.60 -4.47
N PHE A 105 -8.99 -7.67 -4.10
CA PHE A 105 -7.60 -7.60 -3.64
C PHE A 105 -6.66 -8.42 -4.54
N ALA A 106 -5.78 -7.74 -5.28
CA ALA A 106 -4.95 -8.37 -6.31
C ALA A 106 -3.46 -8.07 -6.14
N VAL A 107 -2.61 -8.99 -6.63
CA VAL A 107 -1.16 -8.79 -6.70
C VAL A 107 -0.83 -7.69 -7.71
N ALA A 108 -0.01 -6.72 -7.32
CA ALA A 108 0.43 -5.60 -8.15
C ALA A 108 1.50 -6.03 -9.18
N ARG A 109 1.12 -6.79 -10.21
CA ARG A 109 2.06 -7.22 -11.26
C ARG A 109 2.44 -6.04 -12.15
N LYS A 110 3.75 -5.79 -12.27
CA LYS A 110 4.32 -4.68 -13.05
C LYS A 110 3.79 -4.60 -14.48
N SER A 111 3.66 -5.74 -15.16
CA SER A 111 3.17 -5.81 -16.53
C SER A 111 1.69 -5.41 -16.66
N GLN A 112 0.84 -5.86 -15.74
CA GLN A 112 -0.58 -5.51 -15.72
C GLN A 112 -0.77 -4.01 -15.44
N LEU A 113 -0.07 -3.48 -14.43
CA LEU A 113 -0.10 -2.05 -14.12
C LEU A 113 0.40 -1.20 -15.29
N ALA A 114 1.48 -1.61 -15.96
CA ALA A 114 2.01 -0.89 -17.11
C ALA A 114 1.01 -0.86 -18.28
N LYS A 115 0.37 -1.99 -18.59
CA LYS A 115 -0.65 -2.06 -19.64
C LYS A 115 -1.88 -1.21 -19.30
N LEU A 116 -2.31 -1.21 -18.04
CA LEU A 116 -3.40 -0.36 -17.57
C LEU A 116 -3.06 1.13 -17.74
N ILE A 117 -1.85 1.55 -17.32
CA ILE A 117 -1.36 2.93 -17.48
C ILE A 117 -1.29 3.34 -18.95
N LEU A 118 -0.89 2.43 -19.84
CA LEU A 118 -0.80 2.67 -21.28
C LEU A 118 -2.14 2.56 -22.01
N GLY A 119 -3.23 2.23 -21.33
CA GLY A 119 -4.55 2.04 -21.94
C GLY A 119 -4.64 0.81 -22.85
N LEU A 120 -3.76 -0.17 -22.66
CA LEU A 120 -3.73 -1.42 -23.43
C LEU A 120 -4.71 -2.47 -22.91
N GLU A 121 -5.12 -2.35 -21.65
CA GLU A 121 -6.09 -3.23 -20.99
C GLU A 121 -6.99 -2.41 -20.04
N SER A 122 -8.16 -2.97 -19.69
CA SER A 122 -9.10 -2.40 -18.72
C SER A 122 -8.93 -3.02 -17.33
N MET A 123 -9.52 -2.41 -16.29
CA MET A 123 -9.33 -2.82 -14.89
C MET A 123 -9.72 -4.28 -14.58
N GLY A 124 -10.70 -4.85 -15.27
CA GLY A 124 -11.19 -6.22 -15.02
C GLY A 124 -10.15 -7.33 -15.23
N ILE A 125 -8.97 -7.03 -15.78
CA ILE A 125 -7.84 -7.99 -15.85
C ILE A 125 -7.19 -8.27 -14.50
N LEU A 126 -7.42 -7.40 -13.50
CA LEU A 126 -6.78 -7.49 -12.20
C LEU A 126 -7.52 -8.48 -11.29
N GLU A 127 -8.79 -8.75 -11.59
CA GLU A 127 -9.73 -9.61 -10.84
C GLU A 127 -9.45 -11.13 -10.99
N GLY A 128 -8.44 -11.54 -11.76
CA GLY A 128 -8.25 -12.94 -12.16
C GLY A 128 -6.97 -13.62 -11.69
N ALA A 129 -6.29 -13.09 -10.67
CA ALA A 129 -4.90 -13.46 -10.43
C ALA A 129 -4.56 -13.72 -8.97
N VAL A 130 -5.34 -14.60 -8.35
CA VAL A 130 -4.94 -15.39 -7.18
C VAL A 130 -4.18 -16.62 -7.65
#